data_AF-A0A2I0SMN4-F1
#
_entry.id   AF-A0A2I0SMN4-F1
#
_cell.length_a   1.000
_cell.length_b   1.000
_cell.length_c   1.000
_cell.angle_alpha   90.00
_cell.angle_beta   90.00
_cell.angle_gamma   90.00
#
_symmetry.space_group_name_H-M   'P 1'
#
loop_
_entity.id
_entity.type
_entity.pdbx_description
1 polymer ?
#
loop_
_entity_poly.entity_id
_entity_poly.type
_entity_poly.pdbx_seq_one_letter_code
_entity_poly.pdbx_strand_id
1 'polypeptide(L)'
;MRGIGTPVTGAGASPGGSFRILHVSTGNVCRSPITERLTRHALADRLGDPLWGGLIVESAGTWGHEGAPMEANAATVLTDFGADPSGFVGRELLDDHVIRADLVLTATRDHRAQVISMGHSAGLRTFTLKEFTRLVRAIDTATLPPLQDGVVERAVALVRAAAALRGWLLAPTAEADEVHDPYGAPLPFFRSIGDEINEALDPVVTALTGVPART
;
A
#
# COMPACT_ATOMS: atom_id res chain seq x y z
N MET A 1 22.97 -44.39 -11.02
CA MET A 1 23.28 -43.06 -10.46
C MET A 1 22.30 -42.05 -11.03
N ARG A 2 21.25 -41.70 -10.28
CA ARG A 2 20.30 -40.66 -10.67
C ARG A 2 20.78 -39.34 -10.05
N GLY A 3 21.05 -38.36 -10.90
CA GLY A 3 21.55 -37.04 -10.52
C GLY A 3 20.55 -36.29 -9.66
N ILE A 4 21.09 -35.65 -8.63
CA ILE A 4 20.39 -34.88 -7.61
C ILE A 4 20.04 -33.53 -8.22
N GLY A 5 18.74 -33.21 -8.29
CA GLY A 5 18.28 -31.88 -8.73
C GLY A 5 18.51 -30.84 -7.64
N THR A 6 19.29 -29.81 -7.95
CA THR A 6 19.46 -28.59 -7.16
C THR A 6 18.18 -27.73 -7.26
N PRO A 7 17.82 -26.96 -6.21
CA PRO A 7 16.46 -26.48 -6.01
C PRO A 7 16.16 -25.21 -6.80
N VAL A 8 14.89 -25.05 -7.18
CA VAL A 8 14.35 -23.82 -7.78
C VAL A 8 14.17 -22.80 -6.66
N THR A 9 15.05 -21.81 -6.58
CA THR A 9 14.92 -20.67 -5.65
C THR A 9 13.73 -19.80 -6.06
N GLY A 10 12.76 -19.67 -5.15
CA GLY A 10 11.58 -18.84 -5.32
C GLY A 10 11.94 -17.37 -5.52
N ALA A 11 11.13 -16.69 -6.34
CA ALA A 11 11.19 -15.27 -6.64
C ALA A 11 11.21 -14.44 -5.34
N GLY A 12 12.39 -13.97 -4.96
CA GLY A 12 12.63 -13.04 -3.86
C GLY A 12 13.27 -11.79 -4.42
N ALA A 13 12.70 -10.63 -4.06
CA ALA A 13 13.19 -9.26 -4.22
C ALA A 13 13.92 -8.89 -5.52
N SER A 14 13.49 -7.82 -6.17
CA SER A 14 14.27 -7.22 -7.26
C SER A 14 15.73 -6.99 -6.81
N PRO A 15 16.74 -7.39 -7.61
CA PRO A 15 18.14 -7.21 -7.25
C PRO A 15 18.47 -5.71 -7.27
N GLY A 16 18.27 -5.03 -6.14
CA GLY A 16 18.47 -3.59 -6.03
C GLY A 16 17.68 -2.95 -4.89
N GLY A 17 18.03 -3.27 -3.64
CA GLY A 17 17.92 -2.42 -2.44
C GLY A 17 16.64 -1.59 -2.17
N SER A 18 15.53 -1.86 -2.84
CA SER A 18 14.32 -1.04 -2.78
C SER A 18 13.07 -1.91 -2.76
N PHE A 19 12.00 -1.37 -2.17
CA PHE A 19 10.72 -2.05 -2.01
C PHE A 19 9.58 -1.13 -2.45
N ARG A 20 8.78 -1.58 -3.41
CA ARG A 20 7.75 -0.76 -4.06
C ARG A 20 6.35 -1.05 -3.50
N ILE A 21 5.71 -0.01 -2.98
CA ILE A 21 4.32 -0.01 -2.53
C ILE A 21 3.48 0.73 -3.59
N LEU A 22 2.52 0.03 -4.18
CA LEU A 22 1.60 0.57 -5.17
C LEU A 22 0.18 0.68 -4.61
N HIS A 23 -0.36 1.89 -4.56
CA HIS A 23 -1.74 2.15 -4.17
C HIS A 23 -2.65 2.19 -5.41
N VAL A 24 -3.78 1.47 -5.38
CA VAL A 24 -4.67 1.34 -6.55
C VAL A 24 -6.11 1.69 -6.21
N SER A 25 -6.71 2.53 -7.04
CA SER A 25 -8.14 2.86 -7.04
C SER A 25 -8.66 2.93 -8.48
N THR A 26 -9.80 3.59 -8.73
CA THR A 26 -10.38 3.66 -10.08
C THR A 26 -9.67 4.71 -10.94
N GLY A 27 -9.89 6.01 -10.68
CA GLY A 27 -9.42 7.10 -11.55
C GLY A 27 -8.02 7.65 -11.24
N ASN A 28 -7.37 7.20 -10.16
CA ASN A 28 -6.11 7.77 -9.65
C ASN A 28 -6.14 9.28 -9.38
N VAL A 29 -7.27 9.80 -8.90
CA VAL A 29 -7.43 11.23 -8.58
C VAL A 29 -7.94 11.49 -7.15
N CYS A 30 -8.49 10.48 -6.46
CA CYS A 30 -9.03 10.60 -5.10
C CYS A 30 -8.34 9.66 -4.10
N ARG A 31 -8.79 8.40 -3.97
CA ARG A 31 -8.37 7.44 -2.93
C ARG A 31 -6.91 7.03 -3.04
N SER A 32 -6.46 6.58 -4.22
CA SER A 32 -5.07 6.13 -4.37
C SER A 32 -4.04 7.26 -4.21
N PRO A 33 -4.29 8.51 -4.66
CA PRO A 33 -3.43 9.64 -4.32
C PRO A 33 -3.41 9.99 -2.83
N ILE A 34 -4.56 9.97 -2.15
CA ILE A 34 -4.64 10.20 -0.70
C ILE A 34 -3.77 9.17 0.04
N THR A 35 -3.99 7.88 -0.22
CA THR A 35 -3.23 6.79 0.42
C THR A 35 -1.72 6.87 0.13
N GLU A 36 -1.31 7.18 -1.09
CA GLU A 36 0.11 7.37 -1.45
C GLU A 36 0.73 8.50 -0.63
N ARG A 37 0.11 9.68 -0.65
CA ARG A 37 0.69 10.89 -0.05
C ARG A 37 0.70 10.83 1.48
N LEU A 38 -0.34 10.27 2.10
CA LEU A 38 -0.34 10.01 3.54
C LEU A 38 0.71 8.97 3.93
N THR A 39 0.92 7.91 3.13
CA THR A 39 2.00 6.94 3.39
C THR A 39 3.37 7.61 3.34
N ARG A 40 3.64 8.42 2.32
CA ARG A 40 4.91 9.16 2.18
C ARG A 40 5.13 10.15 3.33
N HIS A 41 4.09 10.91 3.69
CA HIS A 41 4.14 11.84 4.82
C HIS A 41 4.48 11.11 6.12
N ALA A 42 3.79 10.02 6.40
CA ALA A 42 3.96 9.26 7.63
C ALA A 42 5.28 8.47 7.69
N LEU A 43 5.87 8.12 6.54
CA LEU A 43 7.24 7.57 6.43
C LEU A 43 8.30 8.64 6.70
N ALA A 44 8.14 9.83 6.10
CA ALA A 44 9.05 10.95 6.33
C ALA A 44 9.09 11.34 7.81
N ASP A 45 7.94 11.36 8.47
CA ASP A 45 7.84 11.64 9.90
C ASP A 45 8.58 10.63 10.77
N ARG A 46 8.40 9.34 10.50
CA ARG A 46 8.93 8.26 11.35
C ARG A 46 10.41 7.97 11.09
N LEU A 47 10.86 8.06 9.85
CA LEU A 47 12.22 7.68 9.46
C LEU A 47 13.18 8.87 9.38
N GLY A 48 12.68 10.08 9.08
CA GLY A 48 13.52 11.27 8.90
C GLY A 48 14.50 11.21 7.72
N ASP A 49 14.47 10.11 6.94
CA ASP A 49 15.31 9.88 5.76
C ASP A 49 14.49 10.16 4.48
N PRO A 50 14.93 11.06 3.59
CA PRO A 50 14.24 11.33 2.33
C PRO A 50 14.17 10.14 1.37
N LEU A 51 15.04 9.14 1.54
CA LEU A 51 15.02 7.90 0.76
C LEU A 51 14.17 6.80 1.41
N TRP A 52 13.59 7.07 2.59
CA TRP A 52 12.77 6.14 3.36
C TRP A 52 13.39 4.74 3.46
N GLY A 53 14.71 4.66 3.60
CA GLY A 53 15.47 3.40 3.64
C GLY A 53 15.28 2.47 2.43
N GLY A 54 14.92 3.01 1.26
CA GLY A 54 14.70 2.25 0.02
C GLY A 54 13.22 1.95 -0.29
N LEU A 55 12.28 2.43 0.52
CA LEU A 55 10.86 2.35 0.18
C LEU A 55 10.53 3.29 -0.97
N ILE A 56 9.74 2.80 -1.92
CA ILE A 56 9.21 3.58 -3.03
C ILE A 56 7.68 3.47 -2.97
N VAL A 57 6.99 4.59 -2.84
CA VAL A 57 5.52 4.63 -2.70
C VAL A 57 4.94 5.31 -3.90
N GLU A 58 4.05 4.66 -4.63
CA GLU A 58 3.43 5.19 -5.85
C GLU A 58 1.93 4.82 -5.88
N SER A 59 1.15 5.46 -6.76
CA SER A 59 -0.25 5.10 -6.99
C SER A 59 -0.59 4.98 -8.47
N ALA A 60 -1.67 4.28 -8.80
CA ALA A 60 -2.24 4.20 -10.14
C ALA A 60 -3.76 3.96 -10.07
N GLY A 61 -4.41 3.95 -11.24
CA GLY A 61 -5.86 3.78 -11.38
C GLY A 61 -6.22 2.69 -12.37
N THR A 62 -7.12 1.78 -12.04
CA THR A 62 -7.58 0.72 -12.96
C THR A 62 -8.32 1.28 -14.18
N TRP A 63 -8.82 2.50 -14.05
CA TRP A 63 -9.25 3.36 -15.16
C TRP A 63 -8.70 4.77 -14.94
N GLY A 64 -7.37 4.83 -14.76
CA GLY A 64 -6.68 6.04 -14.34
C GLY A 64 -6.77 7.15 -15.38
N HIS A 65 -6.97 8.37 -14.90
CA HIS A 65 -7.01 9.55 -15.76
C HIS A 65 -5.57 10.05 -15.99
N GLU A 66 -4.94 9.55 -17.05
CA GLU A 66 -3.56 9.91 -17.43
C GLU A 66 -3.41 11.44 -17.56
N GLY A 67 -2.45 12.02 -16.83
CA GLY A 67 -2.16 13.45 -16.86
C GLY A 67 -3.11 14.31 -16.02
N ALA A 68 -4.18 13.74 -15.44
CA ALA A 68 -5.15 14.52 -14.66
C ALA A 68 -4.54 15.01 -13.33
N PRO A 69 -4.91 16.22 -12.86
CA PRO A 69 -4.54 16.66 -11.53
C PRO A 69 -5.28 15.83 -10.46
N MET A 70 -4.78 15.90 -9.23
CA MET A 70 -5.52 15.40 -8.08
C MET A 70 -6.86 16.14 -7.96
N GLU A 71 -7.89 15.42 -7.52
CA GLU A 71 -9.18 16.04 -7.21
C GLU A 71 -9.01 17.06 -6.05
N ALA A 72 -9.72 18.18 -6.11
CA ALA A 72 -9.48 19.33 -5.23
C ALA A 72 -9.83 19.06 -3.75
N ASN A 73 -10.90 18.31 -3.48
CA ASN A 73 -11.24 17.88 -2.12
C ASN A 73 -10.21 16.86 -1.60
N ALA A 74 -9.70 15.97 -2.44
CA ALA A 74 -8.60 15.07 -2.07
C ALA A 74 -7.32 15.84 -1.69
N ALA A 75 -6.97 16.88 -2.43
CA ALA A 75 -5.84 17.77 -2.09
C ALA A 75 -6.08 18.54 -0.78
N THR A 76 -7.33 18.96 -0.53
CA THR A 76 -7.74 19.61 0.73
C THR A 76 -7.55 18.66 1.91
N VAL A 77 -8.01 17.41 1.78
CA VAL A 77 -7.83 16.37 2.82
C VAL A 77 -6.35 16.14 3.13
N LEU A 78 -5.48 16.05 2.12
CA LEU A 78 -4.04 15.91 2.38
C LEU A 78 -3.48 17.08 3.18
N THR A 79 -3.90 18.31 2.85
CA THR A 79 -3.50 19.51 3.56
C THR A 79 -4.01 19.52 5.01
N ASP A 80 -5.23 19.03 5.26
CA ASP A 80 -5.79 18.88 6.61
C ASP A 80 -4.93 17.94 7.49
N PHE A 81 -4.25 16.95 6.89
CA PHE A 81 -3.28 16.07 7.55
C PHE A 81 -1.83 16.57 7.53
N GLY A 82 -1.54 17.74 6.93
CA GLY A 82 -0.19 18.26 6.79
C GLY A 82 0.66 17.59 5.69
N ALA A 83 0.06 16.76 4.84
CA ALA A 83 0.72 16.14 3.70
C ALA A 83 0.68 17.05 2.45
N ASP A 84 1.72 16.97 1.61
CA ASP A 84 1.84 17.81 0.41
C ASP A 84 1.10 17.18 -0.80
N PRO A 85 0.05 17.85 -1.35
CA PRO A 85 -0.64 17.39 -2.56
C PRO A 85 0.10 17.75 -3.85
N SER A 86 1.14 18.58 -3.80
CA SER A 86 1.77 19.17 -4.98
C SER A 86 2.48 18.16 -5.88
N GLY A 87 2.61 18.51 -7.17
CA GLY A 87 3.31 17.72 -8.17
C GLY A 87 2.69 16.35 -8.46
N PHE A 88 1.44 16.11 -8.06
CA PHE A 88 0.72 14.89 -8.37
C PHE A 88 0.18 14.93 -9.81
N VAL A 89 0.31 13.80 -10.51
CA VAL A 89 -0.25 13.58 -11.85
C VAL A 89 -0.84 12.17 -11.86
N GLY A 90 -2.12 12.07 -12.22
CA GLY A 90 -2.83 10.82 -12.36
C GLY A 90 -2.25 9.96 -13.48
N ARG A 91 -2.24 8.65 -13.27
CA ARG A 91 -1.79 7.66 -14.25
C ARG A 91 -2.65 6.40 -14.27
N GLU A 92 -2.73 5.79 -15.44
CA GLU A 92 -3.36 4.50 -15.66
C GLU A 92 -2.52 3.35 -15.08
N LEU A 93 -3.19 2.32 -14.56
CA LEU A 93 -2.56 1.11 -14.09
C LEU A 93 -2.17 0.25 -15.29
N LEU A 94 -0.88 -0.08 -15.38
CA LEU A 94 -0.30 -0.95 -16.41
C LEU A 94 0.29 -2.20 -15.75
N ASP A 95 0.44 -3.27 -16.54
CA ASP A 95 1.02 -4.55 -16.07
C ASP A 95 2.39 -4.36 -15.44
N ASP A 96 3.23 -3.48 -16.01
CA ASP A 96 4.57 -3.19 -15.48
C ASP A 96 4.54 -2.63 -14.05
N HIS A 97 3.54 -1.80 -13.72
CA HIS A 97 3.34 -1.31 -12.35
C HIS A 97 3.10 -2.47 -11.39
N VAL A 98 2.23 -3.42 -11.77
CA VAL A 98 1.87 -4.58 -10.96
C VAL A 98 3.05 -5.55 -10.85
N ILE A 99 3.81 -5.76 -11.93
CA ILE A 99 4.98 -6.65 -11.96
C ILE A 99 6.05 -6.13 -10.99
N ARG A 100 6.32 -4.83 -10.99
CA ARG A 100 7.37 -4.19 -10.19
C ARG A 100 7.02 -3.99 -8.73
N ALA A 101 5.74 -3.88 -8.37
CA ALA A 101 5.32 -3.60 -7.00
C ALA A 101 5.55 -4.78 -6.06
N ASP A 102 6.29 -4.61 -4.97
CA ASP A 102 6.48 -5.64 -3.94
C ASP A 102 5.28 -5.76 -2.99
N LEU A 103 4.47 -4.71 -2.89
CA LEU A 103 3.18 -4.66 -2.20
C LEU A 103 2.19 -3.84 -3.04
N VAL A 104 0.98 -4.36 -3.24
CA VAL A 104 -0.13 -3.61 -3.85
C VAL A 104 -1.27 -3.48 -2.84
N LEU A 105 -1.68 -2.24 -2.57
CA LEU A 105 -2.79 -1.90 -1.67
C LEU A 105 -3.92 -1.27 -2.47
N THR A 106 -5.05 -1.96 -2.54
CA THR A 106 -6.20 -1.50 -3.32
C THR A 106 -7.28 -0.86 -2.43
N ALA A 107 -8.06 0.06 -2.99
CA ALA A 107 -9.17 0.68 -2.27
C ALA A 107 -10.35 -0.28 -2.04
N THR A 108 -10.60 -1.20 -2.97
CA THR A 108 -11.74 -2.15 -2.89
C THR A 108 -11.32 -3.54 -3.35
N ARG A 109 -12.21 -4.52 -3.14
CA ARG A 109 -11.98 -5.89 -3.59
C ARG A 109 -12.00 -6.03 -5.11
N ASP A 110 -12.82 -5.24 -5.80
CA ASP A 110 -12.86 -5.22 -7.26
C ASP A 110 -11.54 -4.74 -7.86
N HIS A 111 -10.95 -3.67 -7.31
CA HIS A 111 -9.61 -3.23 -7.69
C HIS A 111 -8.56 -4.32 -7.47
N ARG A 112 -8.66 -5.07 -6.35
CA ARG A 112 -7.79 -6.21 -6.07
C ARG A 112 -7.96 -7.32 -7.10
N ALA A 113 -9.21 -7.66 -7.47
CA ALA A 113 -9.48 -8.66 -8.49
C ALA A 113 -8.90 -8.24 -9.85
N GLN A 114 -9.04 -6.97 -10.24
CA GLN A 114 -8.44 -6.40 -11.45
C GLN A 114 -6.91 -6.52 -11.42
N VAL A 115 -6.24 -6.09 -10.35
CA VAL A 115 -4.78 -6.22 -10.21
C VAL A 115 -4.33 -7.68 -10.29
N ILE A 116 -5.04 -8.62 -9.68
CA ILE A 116 -4.70 -10.05 -9.73
C ILE A 116 -4.84 -10.61 -11.15
N SER A 117 -5.84 -10.14 -11.91
CA SER A 117 -6.03 -10.56 -13.30
C SER A 117 -4.89 -10.12 -14.24
N MET A 118 -4.13 -9.09 -13.86
CA MET A 118 -3.00 -8.56 -14.61
C MET A 118 -1.69 -9.34 -14.37
N GLY A 119 -1.62 -10.24 -13.38
CA GLY A 119 -0.38 -10.97 -13.08
C GLY A 119 -0.52 -12.21 -12.20
N HIS A 120 -0.07 -13.35 -12.70
CA HIS A 120 -0.20 -14.67 -12.07
C HIS A 120 0.39 -14.78 -10.65
N SER A 121 1.41 -13.98 -10.30
CA SER A 121 2.07 -13.99 -8.98
C SER A 121 1.64 -12.86 -8.03
N ALA A 122 0.76 -11.94 -8.48
CA ALA A 122 0.37 -10.78 -7.69
C ALA A 122 -0.47 -11.14 -6.46
N GLY A 123 -1.13 -12.31 -6.47
CA GLY A 123 -2.04 -12.76 -5.41
C GLY A 123 -1.45 -12.66 -4.00
N LEU A 124 -0.20 -13.06 -3.79
CA LEU A 124 0.42 -13.05 -2.45
C LEU A 124 0.80 -11.65 -1.92
N ARG A 125 0.89 -10.66 -2.82
CA ARG A 125 1.31 -9.29 -2.48
C ARG A 125 0.25 -8.22 -2.70
N THR A 126 -0.93 -8.60 -3.20
CA THR A 126 -2.06 -7.68 -3.43
C THR A 126 -3.16 -7.87 -2.39
N PHE A 127 -3.44 -6.83 -1.62
CA PHE A 127 -4.46 -6.76 -0.57
C PHE A 127 -5.32 -5.52 -0.79
N THR A 128 -6.52 -5.48 -0.20
CA THR A 128 -7.11 -4.15 0.06
C THR A 128 -6.37 -3.48 1.22
N LEU A 129 -6.41 -2.15 1.31
CA LEU A 129 -5.76 -1.42 2.42
C LEU A 129 -6.23 -1.92 3.79
N LYS A 130 -7.54 -2.07 3.96
CA LYS A 130 -8.15 -2.48 5.24
C LYS A 130 -7.95 -3.98 5.53
N GLU A 131 -7.95 -4.83 4.49
CA GLU A 131 -7.53 -6.24 4.61
C GLU A 131 -6.09 -6.33 5.14
N PHE A 132 -5.15 -5.60 4.51
CA PHE A 132 -3.75 -5.61 4.92
C PHE A 132 -3.59 -5.11 6.35
N THR A 133 -4.24 -4.00 6.69
CA THR A 133 -4.24 -3.43 8.04
C THR A 133 -4.71 -4.43 9.08
N ARG A 134 -5.82 -5.11 8.82
CA ARG A 134 -6.40 -6.13 9.71
C ARG A 134 -5.43 -7.29 9.93
N LEU A 135 -4.73 -7.72 8.88
CA LEU A 135 -3.70 -8.78 8.99
C LEU A 135 -2.47 -8.28 9.76
N VAL A 136 -2.01 -7.06 9.49
CA VAL A 136 -0.88 -6.43 10.19
C VAL A 136 -1.12 -6.32 11.69
N ARG A 137 -2.35 -5.97 12.11
CA ARG A 137 -2.72 -5.89 13.54
C ARG A 137 -2.60 -7.23 14.27
N ALA A 138 -2.61 -8.37 13.57
CA ALA A 138 -2.43 -9.69 14.16
C ALA A 138 -0.98 -10.19 14.13
N ILE A 139 -0.06 -9.44 13.53
CA ILE A 139 1.36 -9.79 13.47
C ILE A 139 2.06 -9.29 14.74
N ASP A 140 2.77 -10.18 15.43
CA ASP A 140 3.71 -9.76 16.47
C ASP A 140 4.92 -9.08 15.83
N THR A 141 4.98 -7.75 15.92
CA THR A 141 6.03 -6.93 15.31
C THR A 141 7.44 -7.20 15.84
N ALA A 142 7.58 -7.88 16.99
CA ALA A 142 8.87 -8.33 17.52
C ALA A 142 9.47 -9.49 16.71
N THR A 143 8.65 -10.20 15.93
CA THR A 143 9.11 -11.28 15.03
C THR A 143 9.61 -10.79 13.68
N LEU A 144 9.39 -9.51 13.36
CA LEU A 144 9.86 -8.88 12.13
C LEU A 144 11.34 -8.45 12.26
N PRO A 145 12.14 -8.51 11.18
CA PRO A 145 13.51 -8.03 11.17
C PRO A 145 13.60 -6.61 11.76
N PRO A 146 14.48 -6.35 12.72
CA PRO A 146 14.54 -5.07 13.40
C PRO A 146 15.00 -3.96 12.45
N LEU A 147 14.59 -2.70 12.70
CA LEU A 147 14.78 -1.60 11.74
C LEU A 147 16.26 -1.40 11.32
N GLN A 148 17.22 -1.66 12.22
CA GLN A 148 18.65 -1.53 11.91
C GLN A 148 19.15 -2.48 10.82
N ASP A 149 18.43 -3.57 10.55
CA ASP A 149 18.77 -4.52 9.48
C ASP A 149 18.24 -4.03 8.11
N GLY A 150 17.43 -2.96 8.11
CA GLY A 150 16.91 -2.28 6.93
C GLY A 150 15.39 -2.40 6.80
N VAL A 151 14.74 -1.28 6.47
CA VAL A 151 13.28 -1.20 6.29
C VAL A 151 12.78 -2.07 5.13
N VAL A 152 13.59 -2.27 4.08
CA VAL A 152 13.25 -3.14 2.94
C VAL A 152 13.09 -4.59 3.36
N GLU A 153 14.04 -5.15 4.12
CA GLU A 153 13.96 -6.53 4.60
C GLU A 153 12.76 -6.71 5.54
N ARG A 154 12.53 -5.71 6.40
CA ARG A 154 11.36 -5.66 7.27
C ARG A 154 10.04 -5.62 6.49
N ALA A 155 9.95 -4.85 5.41
CA ALA A 155 8.78 -4.76 4.55
C ALA A 155 8.49 -6.09 3.82
N VAL A 156 9.53 -6.77 3.31
CA VAL A 156 9.41 -8.11 2.70
C VAL A 156 8.86 -9.12 3.71
N ALA A 157 9.40 -9.13 4.94
CA ALA A 157 8.93 -10.01 6.00
C ALA A 157 7.47 -9.72 6.39
N LEU A 158 7.09 -8.44 6.48
CA LEU A 158 5.72 -8.02 6.80
C LEU A 158 4.70 -8.53 5.77
N VAL A 159 4.98 -8.37 4.47
CA VAL A 159 4.09 -8.85 3.40
C VAL A 159 3.96 -10.37 3.42
N ARG A 160 5.06 -11.10 3.64
CA ARG A 160 5.03 -12.57 3.76
C ARG A 160 4.18 -13.01 4.95
N ALA A 161 4.35 -12.37 6.11
CA ALA A 161 3.57 -12.66 7.30
C ALA A 161 2.06 -12.36 7.09
N ALA A 162 1.72 -11.22 6.49
CA ALA A 162 0.33 -10.89 6.16
C ALA A 162 -0.27 -11.91 5.17
N ALA A 163 0.47 -12.32 4.14
CA ALA A 163 0.01 -13.31 3.18
C ALA A 163 -0.29 -14.67 3.84
N ALA A 164 0.52 -15.09 4.82
CA ALA A 164 0.30 -16.32 5.57
C ALA A 164 -0.98 -16.29 6.44
N LEU A 165 -1.42 -15.10 6.87
CA LEU A 165 -2.60 -14.92 7.73
C LEU A 165 -3.92 -14.78 6.96
N ARG A 166 -3.89 -14.47 5.65
CA ARG A 166 -5.08 -14.08 4.86
C ARG A 166 -6.22 -15.10 4.89
N GLY A 167 -5.92 -16.40 5.00
CA GLY A 167 -6.94 -17.46 5.08
C GLY A 167 -7.49 -17.73 6.50
N TRP A 168 -6.87 -17.17 7.53
CA TRP A 168 -7.19 -17.43 8.93
C TRP A 168 -7.96 -16.29 9.60
N LEU A 169 -7.75 -15.07 9.10
CA LEU A 169 -8.42 -13.88 9.58
C LEU A 169 -9.30 -13.37 8.45
N LEU A 170 -10.59 -13.65 8.55
CA LEU A 170 -11.58 -13.16 7.60
C LEU A 170 -12.14 -11.81 8.08
N ALA A 171 -12.53 -10.98 7.12
CA ALA A 171 -13.27 -9.76 7.42
C ALA A 171 -14.66 -10.11 7.99
N PRO A 172 -15.20 -9.28 8.90
CA PRO A 172 -16.53 -9.52 9.46
C PRO A 172 -17.64 -9.40 8.40
N THR A 173 -17.44 -8.56 7.37
CA THR A 173 -18.30 -8.45 6.19
C THR A 173 -17.46 -8.20 4.94
N ALA A 174 -18.09 -8.25 3.75
CA ALA A 174 -17.40 -7.97 2.49
C ALA A 174 -16.93 -6.51 2.39
N GLU A 175 -17.71 -5.59 2.94
CA GLU A 175 -17.54 -4.13 2.91
C GLU A 175 -16.52 -3.65 3.94
N ALA A 176 -16.27 -4.44 4.99
CA ALA A 176 -15.35 -4.09 6.06
C ALA A 176 -13.90 -3.90 5.55
N ASP A 177 -13.55 -4.50 4.42
CA ASP A 177 -12.23 -4.36 3.81
C ASP A 177 -12.21 -3.32 2.65
N GLU A 178 -13.27 -2.54 2.46
CA GLU A 178 -13.37 -1.54 1.37
C GLU A 178 -13.27 -0.10 1.87
N VAL A 179 -12.68 0.76 1.03
CA VAL A 179 -12.67 2.23 1.15
C VAL A 179 -13.61 2.80 0.08
N HIS A 180 -14.70 3.40 0.55
CA HIS A 180 -15.78 3.91 -0.31
C HIS A 180 -15.29 5.04 -1.22
N ASP A 181 -15.86 5.12 -2.43
CA ASP A 181 -15.46 6.12 -3.43
C ASP A 181 -16.05 7.51 -3.12
N PRO A 182 -15.22 8.54 -2.85
CA PRO A 182 -15.72 9.88 -2.62
C PRO A 182 -15.94 10.69 -3.91
N TYR A 183 -15.66 10.14 -5.10
CA TYR A 183 -15.75 10.91 -6.34
C TYR A 183 -17.16 11.52 -6.55
N GLY A 184 -17.22 12.84 -6.75
CA GLY A 184 -18.47 13.60 -6.89
C GLY A 184 -19.18 13.94 -5.57
N ALA A 185 -18.67 13.48 -4.43
CA ALA A 185 -19.21 13.78 -3.10
C ALA A 185 -18.70 15.13 -2.56
N PRO A 186 -19.39 15.74 -1.58
CA PRO A 186 -18.92 16.96 -0.93
C PRO A 186 -17.73 16.72 0.00
N LEU A 187 -16.97 17.78 0.31
CA LEU A 187 -15.77 17.74 1.15
C LEU A 187 -15.91 16.98 2.49
N PRO A 188 -17.03 17.06 3.25
CA PRO A 188 -17.18 16.28 4.48
C PRO A 188 -17.04 14.76 4.27
N PHE A 189 -17.52 14.24 3.13
CA PHE A 189 -17.37 12.83 2.82
C PHE A 189 -15.93 12.49 2.44
N PHE A 190 -15.25 13.37 1.69
CA PHE A 190 -13.82 13.25 1.44
C PHE A 190 -13.00 13.19 2.74
N ARG A 191 -13.33 14.04 3.71
CA ARG A 191 -12.69 14.03 5.04
C ARG A 191 -12.90 12.72 5.76
N SER A 192 -14.12 12.18 5.78
CA SER A 192 -14.35 10.86 6.38
C SER A 192 -13.55 9.74 5.72
N ILE A 193 -13.36 9.80 4.39
CA ILE A 193 -12.49 8.85 3.68
C ILE A 193 -11.02 9.08 4.01
N GLY A 194 -10.59 10.33 4.17
CA GLY A 194 -9.27 10.70 4.67
C GLY A 194 -8.97 10.12 6.05
N ASP A 195 -9.91 10.30 6.99
CA ASP A 195 -9.82 9.77 8.36
C ASP A 195 -9.72 8.24 8.34
N GLU A 196 -10.60 7.57 7.59
CA GLU A 196 -10.60 6.11 7.41
C GLU A 196 -9.27 5.60 6.85
N ILE A 197 -8.73 6.27 5.82
CA ILE A 197 -7.44 5.92 5.22
C ILE A 197 -6.30 6.12 6.25
N ASN A 198 -6.28 7.25 6.94
CA ASN A 198 -5.23 7.56 7.91
C ASN A 198 -5.22 6.55 9.07
N GLU A 199 -6.38 6.22 9.62
CA GLU A 199 -6.54 5.19 10.66
C GLU A 199 -6.07 3.81 10.19
N ALA A 200 -6.36 3.45 8.92
CA ALA A 200 -5.90 2.19 8.36
C ALA A 200 -4.38 2.17 8.11
N LEU A 201 -3.78 3.29 7.70
CA LEU A 201 -2.34 3.36 7.41
C LEU A 201 -1.47 3.32 8.66
N ASP A 202 -1.91 3.85 9.79
CA ASP A 202 -1.06 3.97 10.99
C ASP A 202 -0.44 2.63 11.45
N PRO A 203 -1.19 1.53 11.61
CA PRO A 203 -0.61 0.23 11.95
C PRO A 203 0.35 -0.30 10.89
N VAL A 204 0.06 -0.03 9.61
CA VAL A 204 0.89 -0.49 8.49
C VAL A 204 2.24 0.22 8.52
N VAL A 205 2.26 1.55 8.62
CA VAL A 205 3.51 2.31 8.64
C VAL A 205 4.28 2.08 9.94
N THR A 206 3.58 1.90 11.07
CA THR A 206 4.21 1.50 12.34
C THR A 206 4.88 0.13 12.22
N ALA A 207 4.24 -0.86 11.59
CA ALA A 207 4.84 -2.17 11.37
C ALA A 207 6.05 -2.11 10.42
N LEU A 208 5.96 -1.32 9.35
CA LEU A 208 7.05 -1.11 8.39
C LEU A 208 8.28 -0.47 9.04
N THR A 209 8.07 0.56 9.86
CA THR A 209 9.16 1.37 10.43
C THR A 209 9.61 0.91 11.82
N GLY A 210 8.77 0.18 12.55
CA GLY A 210 8.98 -0.10 13.98
C GLY A 210 8.82 1.14 14.88
N VAL A 211 8.36 2.27 14.34
CA VAL A 211 8.22 3.54 15.04
C VAL A 211 6.73 3.93 15.09
N PRO A 212 6.14 4.19 16.26
CA PRO A 212 4.75 4.63 16.35
C PRO A 212 4.58 6.06 15.80
N ALA A 213 3.35 6.46 15.47
CA ALA A 213 3.05 7.86 15.18
C ALA A 213 3.43 8.77 16.35
N ARG A 214 3.86 10.00 16.06
CA ARG A 214 4.07 11.03 17.07
C ARG A 214 2.70 11.52 17.56
N THR A 215 2.38 11.29 18.83
CA THR A 215 1.22 11.86 19.53
C THR A 215 1.41 13.33 19.85
#